data_AF-A0AAW0PPC5-F1
#
_entry.id   AF-A0AAW0PPC5-F1
#
_cell.length_a   1.000
_cell.length_b   1.000
_cell.length_c   1.000
_cell.angle_alpha   90.00
_cell.angle_beta   90.00
_cell.angle_gamma   90.00
#
_symmetry.space_group_name_H-M   'P 1'
#
loop_
_entity.id
_entity.type
_entity.pdbx_description
1 polymer ?
#
loop_
_entity_poly.entity_id
_entity_poly.type
_entity_poly.pdbx_seq_one_letter_code
_entity_poly.pdbx_strand_id
1 'polypeptide(L)'
;MYKTMVALDMDGKVRKPQFELDSEQVVTPPPVHYIQFKEMSDLKKYNPPPGSADLYMAASKHFQQAKLILENVPSPDPEVNRILKVAKPNIVVMKLLAGGHKKETKVLPEFDFSAHKYFPVVKII
;
A
#
# COMPACT_ATOMS: atom_id res chain seq x y z
N MET A 1 23.29 4.14 -22.04
CA MET A 1 21.95 4.57 -22.48
C MET A 1 21.79 6.09 -22.51
N TYR A 2 22.18 6.84 -21.48
CA TYR A 2 22.06 8.32 -21.46
C TYR A 2 22.64 9.03 -22.70
N LYS A 3 23.90 8.73 -23.08
CA LYS A 3 24.55 9.36 -24.24
C LYS A 3 23.82 9.13 -25.57
N THR A 4 23.22 7.97 -25.75
CA THR A 4 22.41 7.63 -26.93
C THR A 4 21.13 8.45 -26.98
N MET A 5 20.47 8.63 -25.84
CA MET A 5 19.26 9.46 -25.74
C MET A 5 19.55 10.93 -26.04
N VAL A 6 20.68 11.45 -25.52
CA VAL A 6 21.14 12.82 -25.79
C VAL A 6 21.45 13.02 -27.27
N ALA A 7 22.15 12.09 -27.92
CA ALA A 7 22.47 12.20 -29.35
C ALA A 7 21.20 12.20 -30.23
N LEU A 8 20.21 11.34 -29.92
CA LEU A 8 18.94 11.30 -30.63
C LEU A 8 18.11 12.57 -30.43
N ASP A 9 18.18 13.17 -29.24
CA ASP A 9 17.49 14.43 -28.95
C ASP A 9 18.11 15.60 -29.71
N MET A 10 19.45 15.67 -29.76
CA MET A 10 20.20 16.67 -30.52
C MET A 10 19.90 16.59 -32.03
N ASP A 11 19.70 15.38 -32.56
CA ASP A 11 19.31 15.14 -33.95
C ASP A 11 17.82 15.46 -34.23
N GLY A 12 17.04 15.90 -33.23
CA GLY A 12 15.61 16.15 -33.36
C GLY A 12 14.77 14.88 -33.60
N LYS A 13 15.35 13.70 -33.35
CA LYS A 13 14.71 12.39 -33.59
C LYS A 13 13.94 11.88 -32.37
N VAL A 14 13.95 12.62 -31.27
CA VAL A 14 13.15 12.32 -30.07
C VAL A 14 11.84 13.08 -30.17
N ARG A 15 10.73 12.34 -30.26
CA ARG A 15 9.38 12.91 -30.14
C ARG A 15 9.14 13.30 -28.68
N LYS A 16 9.29 14.59 -28.38
CA LYS A 16 8.93 15.13 -27.05
C LYS A 16 7.41 15.16 -26.91
N PRO A 17 6.85 14.79 -25.74
CA PRO A 17 5.44 15.01 -25.47
C PRO A 17 5.11 16.51 -25.56
N GLN A 18 3.90 16.84 -25.98
CA GLN A 18 3.44 18.23 -26.18
C GLN A 18 3.19 18.99 -24.87
N PHE A 19 3.34 18.31 -23.73
CA PHE A 19 3.23 18.90 -22.41
C PHE A 19 4.57 18.76 -21.69
N GLU A 20 5.00 19.82 -21.02
CA GLU A 20 6.12 19.78 -20.09
C GLU A 20 5.66 19.09 -18.80
N LEU A 21 6.36 18.02 -18.41
CA LEU A 21 6.25 17.35 -17.12
C LEU A 21 6.81 18.20 -15.97
N ASP A 22 6.64 19.53 -16.03
CA ASP A 22 7.12 20.49 -15.02
C ASP A 22 6.05 21.53 -14.66
N SER A 23 4.81 21.37 -15.16
CA SER A 23 3.67 22.22 -14.74
C SER A 23 3.04 21.79 -13.42
N GLU A 24 3.44 20.64 -12.87
CA GLU A 24 3.15 20.30 -11.48
C GLU A 24 4.18 21.02 -10.60
N GLN A 25 3.82 22.16 -10.00
CA GLN A 25 4.54 22.66 -8.83
C GLN A 25 4.35 21.66 -7.68
N VAL A 26 5.06 20.55 -7.73
CA VAL A 26 5.13 19.61 -6.62
C VAL A 26 6.07 20.27 -5.62
N VAL A 27 5.50 20.86 -4.57
CA VAL A 27 6.25 21.13 -3.35
C VAL A 27 6.70 19.76 -2.84
N THR A 28 7.86 19.28 -3.28
CA THR A 28 8.45 18.06 -2.75
C THR A 28 8.73 18.32 -1.28
N PRO A 29 8.12 17.58 -0.35
CA PRO A 29 8.45 17.71 1.06
C PRO A 29 9.96 17.55 1.24
N PRO A 30 10.59 18.30 2.14
CA PRO A 30 12.02 18.19 2.36
C PRO A 30 12.38 16.72 2.70
N PRO A 31 13.50 16.19 2.16
CA PRO A 31 13.94 14.84 2.49
C PRO A 31 14.07 14.65 4.00
N VAL A 32 13.36 13.65 4.52
CA VAL A 32 13.41 13.30 5.95
C VAL A 32 14.69 12.52 6.23
N HIS A 33 15.47 12.95 7.23
CA HIS A 33 16.67 12.21 7.63
C HIS A 33 16.28 10.87 8.25
N TYR A 34 17.05 9.80 8.00
CA TYR A 34 16.72 8.44 8.46
C TYR A 34 16.47 8.35 9.98
N ILE A 35 17.20 9.14 10.79
CA ILE A 35 16.99 9.19 12.25
C ILE A 35 15.57 9.68 12.57
N GLN A 36 15.13 10.78 11.96
CA GLN A 36 13.79 11.33 12.15
C GLN A 36 12.72 10.36 11.64
N PHE A 37 12.97 9.67 10.52
CA PHE A 37 12.06 8.63 10.04
C PHE A 37 11.87 7.51 11.07
N LYS A 38 12.94 7.02 11.69
CA LYS A 38 12.86 6.00 12.75
C LYS A 38 12.03 6.49 13.93
N GLU A 39 12.26 7.71 14.39
CA GLU A 39 11.50 8.32 15.49
C GLU A 39 10.02 8.47 15.15
N MET A 40 9.70 8.91 13.93
CA MET A 40 8.32 9.03 13.45
C MET A 40 7.63 7.67 13.30
N SER A 41 8.38 6.60 13.05
CA SER A 41 7.85 5.24 12.87
C SER A 41 7.81 4.42 14.16
N ASP A 42 8.41 4.92 15.25
CA ASP A 42 8.50 4.18 16.51
C ASP A 42 7.15 4.13 17.22
N LEU A 43 6.61 2.92 17.39
CA LEU A 43 5.36 2.70 18.12
C LEU A 43 5.49 2.97 19.62
N LYS A 44 6.71 2.98 20.17
CA LYS A 44 6.97 3.26 21.59
C LYS A 44 6.71 4.72 21.97
N LYS A 45 6.57 5.62 20.99
CA LYS A 45 6.22 7.03 21.23
C LYS A 45 4.79 7.24 21.74
N TYR A 46 3.91 6.24 21.57
CA TYR A 46 2.54 6.26 22.09
C TYR A 46 2.50 5.74 23.53
N ASN A 47 1.61 6.29 24.37
CA ASN A 47 1.45 5.86 25.76
C ASN A 47 -0.02 5.49 26.08
N PRO A 48 -0.33 4.20 26.31
CA PRO A 48 0.55 3.04 26.16
C PRO A 48 0.90 2.78 24.67
N PRO A 49 2.01 2.06 24.38
CA PRO A 49 2.29 1.60 23.03
C PRO A 49 1.16 0.69 22.53
N PRO A 50 0.75 0.79 21.25
CA PRO A 50 -0.33 -0.03 20.71
C PRO A 50 0.05 -1.51 20.72
N GLY A 51 -0.88 -2.37 21.14
CA GLY A 51 -0.74 -3.80 21.07
C GLY A 51 -1.00 -4.34 19.66
N SER A 52 -0.66 -5.61 19.43
CA SER A 52 -0.93 -6.26 18.14
C SER A 52 -2.43 -6.26 17.78
N ALA A 53 -3.31 -6.45 18.78
CA ALA A 53 -4.76 -6.40 18.58
C ALA A 53 -5.24 -5.03 18.10
N ASP A 54 -4.67 -3.94 18.62
CA ASP A 54 -4.98 -2.57 18.19
C ASP A 54 -4.58 -2.36 16.73
N LEU A 55 -3.40 -2.85 16.35
CA LEU A 55 -2.90 -2.76 14.97
C LEU A 55 -3.75 -3.60 14.00
N TYR A 56 -4.16 -4.81 14.38
CA TYR A 56 -5.09 -5.61 13.59
C TYR A 56 -6.45 -4.92 13.44
N MET A 57 -6.97 -4.35 14.52
CA MET A 57 -8.22 -3.59 14.47
C MET A 57 -8.09 -2.38 13.53
N ALA A 58 -6.99 -1.61 13.62
CA ALA A 58 -6.71 -0.49 12.71
C ALA A 58 -6.61 -0.95 11.25
N ALA A 59 -5.89 -2.03 10.98
CA ALA A 59 -5.80 -2.61 9.63
C ALA A 59 -7.17 -3.01 9.08
N SER A 60 -8.03 -3.62 9.93
CA SER A 60 -9.40 -3.99 9.52
C SER A 60 -10.23 -2.77 9.12
N LYS A 61 -10.06 -1.62 9.81
CA LYS A 61 -10.72 -0.36 9.48
C LYS A 61 -10.21 0.19 8.14
N HIS A 62 -8.91 0.14 7.88
CA HIS A 62 -8.36 0.58 6.59
C HIS A 62 -8.86 -0.29 5.42
N PHE A 63 -8.89 -1.62 5.57
CA PHE A 63 -9.46 -2.49 4.52
C PHE A 63 -10.96 -2.23 4.32
N GLN A 64 -11.71 -1.96 5.40
CA GLN A 64 -13.12 -1.59 5.32
C GLN A 64 -13.32 -0.26 4.58
N GLN A 65 -12.49 0.74 4.86
CA GLN A 65 -12.52 2.03 4.15
C GLN A 65 -12.18 1.84 2.66
N ALA A 66 -11.14 1.08 2.34
CA ALA A 66 -10.78 0.75 0.96
C ALA A 66 -11.94 0.05 0.23
N LYS A 67 -12.57 -0.94 0.87
CA LYS A 67 -13.78 -1.59 0.34
C LYS A 67 -14.88 -0.56 0.04
N LEU A 68 -15.22 0.30 1.00
CA LEU A 68 -16.28 1.29 0.84
C LEU A 68 -16.00 2.26 -0.30
N ILE A 69 -14.75 2.73 -0.44
CA ILE A 69 -14.37 3.64 -1.53
C ILE A 69 -14.47 2.92 -2.88
N LEU A 70 -13.89 1.72 -2.98
CA LEU A 70 -13.77 0.98 -4.24
C LEU A 70 -15.09 0.36 -4.73
N GLU A 71 -15.99 -0.03 -3.83
CA GLU A 71 -17.32 -0.52 -4.20
C GLU A 71 -18.22 0.59 -4.77
N ASN A 72 -17.94 1.86 -4.45
CA ASN A 72 -18.67 3.01 -4.96
C ASN A 72 -18.11 3.55 -6.28
N VAL A 73 -17.06 2.95 -6.84
CA VAL A 73 -16.51 3.36 -8.14
C VAL A 73 -17.46 2.91 -9.25
N PRO A 74 -18.04 3.83 -10.06
CA PRO A 74 -18.88 3.46 -11.18
C PRO A 74 -18.03 2.80 -12.28
N SER A 75 -18.53 1.69 -12.84
CA SER A 75 -17.82 0.90 -13.88
C SER A 75 -16.39 0.50 -13.45
N PRO A 76 -16.22 -0.29 -12.37
CA PRO A 76 -14.91 -0.60 -11.82
C PRO A 76 -14.08 -1.40 -12.83
N ASP A 77 -12.85 -0.94 -13.05
CA ASP A 77 -11.89 -1.62 -13.90
C ASP A 77 -11.41 -2.96 -13.29
N PRO A 78 -10.67 -3.79 -14.03
CA PRO A 78 -10.17 -5.06 -13.51
C PRO A 78 -9.27 -4.92 -12.28
N GLU A 79 -8.57 -3.80 -12.13
CA GLU A 79 -7.67 -3.58 -11.00
C GLU A 79 -8.44 -3.30 -9.72
N VAL A 80 -9.44 -2.43 -9.77
CA VAL A 80 -10.38 -2.18 -8.66
C VAL A 80 -10.99 -3.50 -8.18
N ASN A 81 -11.41 -4.35 -9.11
CA ASN A 81 -11.97 -5.66 -8.79
C ASN A 81 -10.94 -6.60 -8.13
N ARG A 82 -9.67 -6.59 -8.56
CA ARG A 82 -8.61 -7.37 -7.91
C ARG A 82 -8.32 -6.88 -6.50
N ILE A 83 -8.26 -5.57 -6.28
CA ILE A 83 -8.06 -4.99 -4.94
C ILE A 83 -9.25 -5.34 -4.03
N LEU A 84 -10.49 -5.30 -4.53
CA LEU A 84 -11.67 -5.73 -3.77
C LEU A 84 -11.62 -7.22 -3.37
N LYS A 85 -11.09 -8.09 -4.24
CA LYS A 85 -10.85 -9.51 -3.93
C LYS A 85 -9.83 -9.70 -2.80
N VAL A 86 -8.89 -8.77 -2.63
CA VAL A 86 -7.91 -8.79 -1.54
C VAL A 86 -8.47 -8.17 -0.25
N ALA A 87 -9.11 -7.01 -0.35
CA ALA A 87 -9.59 -6.25 0.80
C ALA A 87 -10.65 -7.02 1.59
N LYS A 88 -11.62 -7.64 0.92
CA LYS A 88 -12.76 -8.29 1.58
C LYS A 88 -12.35 -9.42 2.54
N PRO A 89 -11.54 -10.43 2.12
CA PRO A 89 -11.03 -11.44 3.04
C PRO A 89 -10.17 -10.85 4.16
N ASN A 90 -9.31 -9.88 3.84
CA ASN A 90 -8.40 -9.30 4.82
C ASN A 90 -9.13 -8.53 5.93
N ILE A 91 -10.30 -7.92 5.68
CA ILE A 91 -11.14 -7.35 6.75
C ILE A 91 -11.47 -8.42 7.81
N VAL A 92 -11.91 -9.59 7.36
CA VAL A 92 -12.32 -10.70 8.24
C VAL A 92 -11.11 -11.23 9.01
N VAL A 93 -10.01 -11.50 8.31
CA VAL A 93 -8.78 -12.03 8.90
C VAL A 93 -8.23 -11.09 9.97
N MET A 94 -8.16 -9.79 9.70
CA MET A 94 -7.68 -8.81 10.69
C MET A 94 -8.61 -8.75 11.91
N LYS A 95 -9.94 -8.82 11.73
CA LYS A 95 -10.88 -8.88 12.87
C LYS A 95 -10.72 -10.15 13.71
N LEU A 96 -10.50 -11.30 13.08
CA LEU A 96 -10.24 -12.57 13.79
C LEU A 96 -8.96 -12.49 14.62
N LEU A 97 -7.88 -11.97 14.03
CA LEU A 97 -6.60 -11.78 14.73
C LEU A 97 -6.70 -10.77 15.87
N ALA A 98 -7.45 -9.67 15.67
CA ALA A 98 -7.75 -8.71 16.74
C ALA A 98 -8.52 -9.34 17.91
N GLY A 99 -9.42 -10.30 17.61
CA GLY A 99 -10.14 -11.09 18.61
C GLY A 99 -9.31 -12.19 19.29
N GLY A 100 -8.02 -12.32 18.96
CA GLY A 100 -7.12 -13.31 19.57
C GLY A 100 -7.17 -14.71 18.93
N HIS A 101 -7.83 -14.86 17.78
CA HIS A 101 -7.83 -16.14 17.07
C HIS A 101 -6.39 -16.54 16.70
N LYS A 102 -6.01 -17.78 17.01
CA LYS A 102 -4.65 -18.33 16.78
C LYS A 102 -3.50 -17.52 17.42
N LYS A 103 -3.77 -16.73 18.47
CA LYS A 103 -2.76 -15.94 19.18
C LYS A 103 -1.60 -16.79 19.73
N GLU A 104 -1.90 -18.00 20.21
CA GLU A 104 -0.91 -18.94 20.76
C GLU A 104 -0.27 -19.85 19.69
N THR A 105 -0.72 -19.76 18.45
CA THR A 105 -0.24 -20.62 17.36
C THR A 105 1.09 -20.10 16.82
N LYS A 106 2.07 -20.99 16.68
CA LYS A 106 3.39 -20.66 16.10
C LYS A 106 3.42 -20.73 14.57
N VAL A 107 2.35 -21.25 13.96
CA VAL A 107 2.21 -21.34 12.50
C VAL A 107 2.06 -19.93 11.94
N LEU A 108 2.92 -19.59 10.98
CA LEU A 108 2.91 -18.29 10.31
C LEU A 108 1.74 -18.22 9.32
N PRO A 109 1.14 -17.03 9.12
CA PRO A 109 0.14 -16.84 8.08
C PRO A 109 0.76 -17.01 6.68
N GLU A 110 -0.03 -17.52 5.74
CA GLU A 110 0.33 -17.56 4.32
C GLU A 110 -0.12 -16.26 3.65
N PHE A 111 0.71 -15.74 2.75
CA PHE A 111 0.42 -14.56 1.94
C PHE A 111 0.22 -14.98 0.49
N ASP A 112 -1.04 -14.99 0.04
CA ASP A 112 -1.42 -15.44 -1.30
C ASP A 112 -1.53 -14.27 -2.27
N PHE A 113 -0.62 -14.21 -3.24
CA PHE A 113 -0.56 -13.18 -4.29
C PHE A 113 -1.26 -13.57 -5.60
N SER A 114 -1.96 -14.71 -5.65
CA SER A 114 -2.65 -15.19 -6.86
C SER A 114 -3.72 -14.20 -7.35
N ALA A 115 -4.38 -13.48 -6.45
CA ALA A 115 -5.40 -12.50 -6.78
C ALA A 115 -4.83 -11.15 -7.24
N HIS A 116 -3.65 -10.76 -6.75
CA HIS A 116 -3.03 -9.47 -7.03
C HIS A 116 -1.52 -9.51 -6.80
N LYS A 117 -0.74 -9.01 -7.78
CA LYS A 117 0.74 -9.11 -7.81
C LYS A 117 1.44 -8.46 -6.60
N TYR A 118 0.86 -7.40 -6.05
CA TYR A 118 1.48 -6.60 -4.99
C TYR A 118 0.78 -6.68 -3.62
N PHE A 119 -0.45 -7.19 -3.57
CA PHE A 119 -1.27 -7.16 -2.36
C PHE A 119 -1.79 -8.57 -2.08
N PRO A 120 -1.35 -9.22 -0.99
CA PRO A 120 -1.74 -10.59 -0.73
C PRO A 120 -3.08 -10.69 -0.02
N VAL A 121 -3.80 -11.78 -0.29
CA VAL A 121 -4.80 -12.30 0.64
C VAL A 121 -4.06 -13.00 1.77
N VAL A 122 -4.31 -12.57 3.01
CA VAL A 122 -3.72 -13.18 4.20
C VAL A 122 -4.55 -14.39 4.58
N LYS A 123 -3.92 -15.56 4.74
CA LYS A 123 -4.58 -16.79 5.20
C LYS A 123 -4.00 -17.22 6.54
N ILE A 124 -4.89 -17.58 7.46
CA ILE A 124 -4.53 -18.08 8.79
C ILE A 124 -4.74 -19.60 8.83
N ILE A 125 -3.63 -20.37 8.85
CA ILE A 125 -3.61 -21.85 8.80
C ILE A 125 -3.77 -22.47 10.18
#